data_AF-A0A1M2VKX1-F1
#
_entry.id   AF-A0A1M2VKX1-F1
#
_cell.length_a   1.000
_cell.length_b   1.000
_cell.length_c   1.000
_cell.angle_alpha   90.00
_cell.angle_beta   90.00
_cell.angle_gamma   90.00
#
_symmetry.space_group_name_H-M   'P 1'
#
loop_
_entity.id
_entity.type
_entity.pdbx_description
1 polymer ?
#
loop_
_entity_poly.entity_id
_entity_poly.type
_entity_poly.pdbx_seq_one_letter_code
_entity_poly.pdbx_strand_id
1 'polypeptide(L)'
;MSRRAAAAPSIIEDMEAADEVDRREQKELQMALQMSLQETKRAAGPSTSSRPGPSRQQNGNARQGTSPPDKDLHKLDQEIEDAKAQRAALDALIHTLEREREEKLRQIRSAQVVPGRDASKGKNIAVSIDYTDEFDWTPALRAKMKTVFGFDNFRLCQEGYFSESTNLSVHSWGTAEEDALARCGHCDNCTRPPETVDRQDARLPAWQLLRIAAAAERANQRVTMAQLCKLARGLRVSGLGEADGAKGKGRGRGRGRGGAPKERENVDVQEAAGGKVELTEEQTEALCVRLLVDGFFEMSFAPTTYSVNVYLKPSDTAARFTRFSRAEIEQGKGPTFECAFSKKVPKRKAAKKDSQPTKTDATPRVAKASGSSNARGKRKREVSESLGEEDDDDEEDDGDINDDPLIKQFIVADSEVEDSDEADMEWSTTLRQGKRAAPPARTVSKRPRKSQAQEASSSSRTPPWGDVIELSSD
;
A
#
# COMPACT_ATOMS: atom_id res chain seq x y z
N MET A 1 39.21 14.03 34.10
CA MET A 1 38.56 13.09 33.15
C MET A 1 38.25 13.85 31.86
N SER A 2 39.21 13.87 30.94
CA SER A 2 39.06 14.54 29.63
C SER A 2 38.19 13.71 28.71
N ARG A 3 37.02 14.22 28.33
CA ARG A 3 36.21 13.65 27.26
C ARG A 3 36.82 14.05 25.92
N ARG A 4 37.38 13.07 25.19
CA ARG A 4 37.76 13.22 23.78
C ARG A 4 36.49 13.40 22.96
N ALA A 5 36.39 14.51 22.23
CA ALA A 5 35.41 14.69 21.18
C ALA A 5 35.71 13.71 20.04
N ALA A 6 34.74 12.88 19.67
CA ALA A 6 34.83 12.04 18.49
C ALA A 6 34.55 12.93 17.26
N ALA A 7 35.51 12.99 16.34
CA ALA A 7 35.36 13.68 15.07
C ALA A 7 34.29 12.95 14.23
N ALA A 8 33.36 13.71 13.67
CA ALA A 8 32.37 13.17 12.74
C ALA A 8 33.08 12.67 11.47
N PRO A 9 32.68 11.51 10.92
CA PRO A 9 33.23 11.00 9.66
C PRO A 9 32.95 12.00 8.53
N SER A 10 33.97 12.22 7.71
CA SER A 10 33.97 13.17 6.61
C SER A 10 33.12 12.60 5.46
N ILE A 11 32.14 13.38 4.99
CA ILE A 11 31.26 13.05 3.83
C ILE A 11 32.05 12.62 2.58
N ILE A 12 33.32 13.02 2.48
CA ILE A 12 34.21 12.67 1.37
C ILE A 12 34.56 11.17 1.37
N GLU A 13 34.72 10.55 2.54
CA GLU A 13 35.07 9.12 2.63
C GLU A 13 33.90 8.22 2.17
N ASP A 14 32.66 8.67 2.37
CA ASP A 14 31.46 7.93 1.93
C ASP A 14 31.28 7.98 0.40
N MET A 15 31.69 9.07 -0.26
CA MET A 15 31.68 9.16 -1.73
C MET A 15 32.73 8.26 -2.39
N GLU A 16 33.95 8.23 -1.84
CA GLU A 16 35.02 7.36 -2.37
C GLU A 16 34.67 5.87 -2.21
N ALA A 17 33.98 5.52 -1.12
CA ALA A 17 33.49 4.16 -0.90
C ALA A 17 32.42 3.76 -1.94
N ALA A 18 31.52 4.67 -2.32
CA ALA A 18 30.51 4.41 -3.34
C ALA A 18 31.15 4.19 -4.73
N ASP A 19 32.13 5.02 -5.11
CA ASP A 19 32.84 4.90 -6.39
C ASP A 19 33.65 3.59 -6.51
N GLU A 20 34.12 3.03 -5.39
CA GLU A 20 34.83 1.74 -5.38
C GLU A 20 33.87 0.56 -5.57
N VAL A 21 32.63 0.66 -5.07
CA VAL A 21 31.58 -0.34 -5.28
C VAL A 21 31.19 -0.38 -6.77
N ASP A 22 30.94 0.77 -7.39
CA ASP A 22 30.60 0.85 -8.82
C ASP A 22 31.72 0.31 -9.70
N ARG A 23 32.99 0.62 -9.37
CA ARG A 23 34.16 0.05 -10.09
C ARG A 23 34.25 -1.47 -9.94
N ARG A 24 33.81 -2.03 -8.81
CA ARG A 24 33.81 -3.48 -8.59
C ARG A 24 32.71 -4.15 -9.40
N GLU A 25 31.50 -3.59 -9.40
CA GLU A 25 30.37 -4.10 -10.18
C GLU A 25 30.67 -4.08 -11.69
N GLN A 26 31.30 -3.01 -12.20
CA GLN A 26 31.72 -2.95 -13.60
C GLN A 26 32.75 -4.03 -13.96
N LYS A 27 33.71 -4.33 -13.08
CA LYS A 27 34.69 -5.41 -13.29
C LYS A 27 34.01 -6.77 -13.30
N GLU A 28 33.05 -7.01 -12.42
CA GLU A 28 32.30 -8.27 -12.36
C GLU A 28 31.45 -8.49 -13.63
N LEU A 29 30.77 -7.43 -14.12
CA LEU A 29 30.03 -7.48 -15.38
C LEU A 29 30.95 -7.74 -16.58
N GLN A 30 32.12 -7.10 -16.63
CA GLN A 30 33.10 -7.31 -17.70
C GLN A 30 33.63 -8.76 -17.69
N MET A 31 33.88 -9.32 -16.50
CA MET A 31 34.32 -10.70 -16.34
C MET A 31 33.24 -11.71 -16.75
N ALA A 32 31.97 -11.45 -16.40
CA ALA A 32 30.84 -12.27 -16.80
C ALA A 32 30.65 -12.29 -18.33
N LEU A 33 30.77 -11.13 -18.98
CA LEU A 33 30.71 -11.03 -20.44
C LEU A 33 31.84 -11.82 -21.10
N GLN A 34 33.06 -11.74 -20.55
CA GLN A 34 34.21 -12.49 -21.06
C GLN A 34 34.03 -14.01 -20.90
N MET A 35 33.46 -14.47 -19.79
CA MET A 35 33.13 -15.89 -19.60
C MET A 35 32.08 -16.37 -20.61
N SER A 36 31.02 -15.60 -20.84
CA SER A 36 29.98 -15.94 -21.83
C SER A 36 30.53 -16.01 -23.26
N LEU A 37 31.45 -15.11 -23.63
CA LEU A 37 32.14 -15.17 -24.93
C LEU A 37 33.07 -16.38 -25.07
N GLN A 38 33.63 -16.89 -23.97
CA GLN A 38 34.40 -18.13 -24.01
C GLN A 38 33.50 -19.37 -24.13
N GLU A 39 32.35 -19.39 -23.46
CA GLU A 39 31.39 -20.49 -23.56
C GLU A 39 30.81 -20.62 -24.98
N THR A 40 30.45 -19.50 -25.60
CA THR A 40 30.00 -19.48 -27.01
C THR A 40 31.08 -19.96 -27.98
N LYS A 41 32.35 -19.59 -27.76
CA LYS A 41 33.48 -20.12 -28.54
C LYS A 41 33.69 -21.63 -28.34
N ARG A 42 33.47 -22.15 -27.13
CA ARG A 42 33.55 -23.60 -26.86
C ARG A 42 32.39 -24.37 -27.49
N ALA A 43 31.19 -23.80 -27.47
CA ALA A 43 30.01 -24.40 -28.09
C ALA A 43 30.11 -24.45 -29.63
N ALA A 44 30.86 -23.55 -30.24
CA ALA A 44 31.12 -23.53 -31.68
C ALA A 44 32.23 -24.50 -32.14
N GLY A 45 32.61 -25.48 -31.32
CA GLY A 45 33.59 -26.51 -31.68
C GLY A 45 33.19 -27.27 -32.96
N PRO A 46 34.17 -27.72 -33.77
CA PRO A 46 33.94 -28.29 -35.10
C PRO A 46 33.15 -29.59 -34.98
N SER A 47 31.91 -29.56 -35.46
CA SER A 47 31.00 -30.70 -35.54
C SER A 47 31.50 -31.71 -36.57
N THR A 48 32.40 -32.59 -36.14
CA THR A 48 32.75 -33.81 -36.86
C THR A 48 31.65 -34.86 -36.65
N SER A 49 30.57 -34.81 -37.43
CA SER A 49 29.67 -35.97 -37.55
C SER A 49 29.32 -36.25 -39.00
N SER A 50 30.21 -37.00 -39.65
CA SER A 50 29.93 -37.72 -40.88
C SER A 50 28.91 -38.82 -40.60
N ARG A 51 27.79 -38.81 -41.32
CA ARG A 51 27.05 -40.05 -41.59
C ARG A 51 26.38 -39.96 -42.98
N PRO A 52 26.60 -40.94 -43.87
CA PRO A 52 26.12 -40.90 -45.25
C PRO A 52 24.74 -41.53 -45.38
N GLY A 53 23.89 -40.98 -46.26
CA GLY A 53 22.62 -41.57 -46.64
C GLY A 53 22.01 -40.86 -47.85
N PRO A 54 21.27 -41.56 -48.73
CA PRO A 54 21.58 -41.52 -50.15
C PRO A 54 20.57 -40.79 -51.04
N SER A 55 21.07 -40.38 -52.22
CA SER A 55 20.39 -40.45 -53.50
C SER A 55 19.02 -39.74 -53.64
N ARG A 56 19.04 -38.55 -54.23
CA ARG A 56 18.04 -38.21 -55.25
C ARG A 56 18.63 -37.38 -56.39
N GLN A 57 18.57 -38.00 -57.56
CA GLN A 57 18.98 -37.51 -58.86
C GLN A 57 18.26 -36.23 -59.31
N GLN A 58 19.05 -35.42 -60.02
CA GLN A 58 18.67 -34.57 -61.15
C GLN A 58 17.81 -33.33 -60.88
N ASN A 59 18.45 -32.16 -60.94
CA ASN A 59 18.32 -31.37 -62.16
C ASN A 59 19.54 -30.46 -62.34
N GLY A 60 20.23 -30.66 -63.47
CA GLY A 60 21.34 -29.83 -63.89
C GLY A 60 20.81 -28.48 -64.35
N ASN A 61 21.40 -27.41 -63.83
CA ASN A 61 21.66 -26.26 -64.66
C ASN A 61 23.10 -25.79 -64.46
N ALA A 62 23.70 -25.50 -65.60
CA ALA A 62 25.12 -25.41 -65.83
C ALA A 62 25.78 -24.25 -65.09
N ARG A 63 26.91 -24.60 -64.44
CA ARG A 63 28.22 -23.94 -64.56
C ARG A 63 28.19 -22.47 -64.97
N GLN A 64 28.44 -21.57 -64.00
CA GLN A 64 29.43 -20.52 -64.17
C GLN A 64 30.20 -20.31 -62.85
N GLY A 65 31.51 -20.56 -62.91
CA GLY A 65 32.55 -20.00 -62.05
C GLY A 65 32.39 -20.09 -60.54
N THR A 66 32.88 -21.17 -59.92
CA THR A 66 33.38 -21.09 -58.54
C THR A 66 34.58 -20.15 -58.53
N SER A 67 34.35 -18.86 -58.28
CA SER A 67 35.42 -17.94 -57.90
C SER A 67 36.13 -18.52 -56.66
N PRO A 68 37.46 -18.42 -56.58
CA PRO A 68 38.19 -18.91 -55.41
C PRO A 68 37.62 -18.23 -54.15
N PRO A 69 37.15 -18.99 -53.15
CA PRO A 69 36.55 -18.44 -51.93
C PRO A 69 37.48 -17.50 -51.15
N ASP A 70 38.79 -17.57 -51.42
CA ASP A 70 39.81 -16.70 -50.83
C ASP A 70 39.64 -15.22 -51.20
N LYS A 71 39.04 -14.90 -52.35
CA LYS A 71 38.88 -13.50 -52.78
C LYS A 71 37.84 -12.75 -51.93
N ASP A 72 36.80 -13.46 -51.50
CA ASP A 72 35.73 -12.86 -50.69
C ASP A 72 36.19 -12.67 -49.23
N LEU A 73 37.04 -13.57 -48.72
CA LEU A 73 37.65 -13.43 -47.39
C LEU A 73 38.58 -12.21 -47.31
N HIS A 74 39.46 -12.02 -48.31
CA HIS A 74 40.33 -10.84 -48.35
C HIS A 74 39.55 -9.52 -48.42
N LYS A 75 38.41 -9.49 -49.11
CA LYS A 75 37.54 -8.32 -49.15
C LYS A 75 36.94 -8.02 -47.78
N LEU A 76 36.46 -9.04 -47.07
CA LEU A 76 35.91 -8.90 -45.72
C LEU A 76 36.98 -8.46 -44.71
N ASP A 77 38.18 -9.00 -44.79
CA ASP A 77 39.29 -8.59 -43.92
C ASP A 77 39.66 -7.11 -44.14
N GLN A 78 39.63 -6.65 -45.39
CA GLN A 78 39.84 -5.24 -45.71
C GLN A 78 38.71 -4.34 -45.16
N GLU A 79 37.46 -4.75 -45.31
CA GLU A 79 36.31 -4.02 -44.74
C GLU A 79 36.38 -3.96 -43.20
N ILE A 80 36.88 -5.02 -42.54
CA ILE A 80 37.10 -5.05 -41.09
C ILE A 80 38.19 -4.05 -40.65
N GLU A 81 39.31 -3.98 -41.37
CA GLU A 81 40.38 -3.03 -41.07
C GLU A 81 39.94 -1.58 -41.31
N ASP A 82 39.19 -1.31 -42.37
CA ASP A 82 38.61 0.02 -42.63
C ASP A 82 37.63 0.42 -41.51
N ALA A 83 36.79 -0.51 -41.03
CA ALA A 83 35.88 -0.25 -39.92
C ALA A 83 36.62 0.01 -38.59
N LYS A 84 37.73 -0.71 -38.32
CA LYS A 84 38.59 -0.44 -37.16
C LYS A 84 39.23 0.94 -37.24
N ALA A 85 39.69 1.35 -38.41
CA ALA A 85 40.26 2.68 -38.63
C ALA A 85 39.22 3.79 -38.40
N GLN A 86 37.98 3.61 -38.87
CA GLN A 86 36.89 4.55 -38.61
C GLN A 86 36.56 4.67 -37.11
N ARG A 87 36.55 3.54 -36.39
CA ARG A 87 36.29 3.53 -34.95
C ARG A 87 37.38 4.28 -34.18
N ALA A 88 38.66 4.05 -34.52
CA ALA A 88 39.78 4.78 -33.94
C ALA A 88 39.70 6.29 -34.22
N ALA A 89 39.24 6.71 -35.40
CA ALA A 89 39.03 8.12 -35.73
C ALA A 89 37.91 8.76 -34.89
N LEU A 90 36.81 8.03 -34.65
CA LEU A 90 35.72 8.51 -33.78
C LEU A 90 36.16 8.60 -32.31
N ASP A 91 36.92 7.63 -31.81
CA ASP A 91 37.44 7.66 -30.44
C ASP A 91 38.40 8.86 -30.23
N ALA A 92 39.22 9.19 -31.23
CA ALA A 92 40.06 10.39 -31.21
C ALA A 92 39.24 11.70 -31.20
N LEU A 93 38.10 11.73 -31.90
CA LEU A 93 37.19 12.87 -31.90
C LEU A 93 36.52 13.04 -30.53
N ILE A 94 36.07 11.94 -29.91
CA ILE A 94 35.48 11.95 -28.56
C ILE A 94 36.46 12.55 -27.55
N HIS A 95 37.71 12.07 -27.53
CA HIS A 95 38.73 12.61 -26.63
C HIS A 95 39.04 14.09 -26.87
N THR A 96 38.90 14.57 -28.11
CA THR A 96 39.07 15.99 -28.42
C THR A 96 37.92 16.82 -27.82
N LEU A 97 36.68 16.36 -27.98
CA LEU A 97 35.49 17.03 -27.42
C LEU A 97 35.46 17.00 -25.89
N GLU A 98 35.92 15.91 -25.26
CA GLU A 98 36.06 15.81 -23.80
C GLU A 98 37.03 16.87 -23.26
N ARG A 99 38.17 17.05 -23.93
CA ARG A 99 39.15 18.09 -23.58
C ARG A 99 38.56 19.49 -23.73
N GLU A 100 37.81 19.75 -24.79
CA GLU A 100 37.12 21.03 -24.98
C GLU A 100 36.04 21.28 -23.92
N ARG A 101 35.30 20.25 -23.51
CA ARG A 101 34.32 20.33 -22.42
C ARG A 101 34.99 20.68 -21.09
N GLU A 102 36.09 20.03 -20.74
CA GLU A 102 36.86 20.33 -19.53
C GLU A 102 37.40 21.77 -19.53
N GLU A 103 37.90 22.24 -20.68
CA GLU A 103 38.33 23.63 -20.85
C GLU A 103 37.20 24.62 -20.56
N LYS A 104 36.01 24.35 -21.10
CA LYS A 104 34.84 25.21 -20.90
C LYS A 104 34.36 25.21 -19.45
N LEU A 105 34.36 24.06 -18.79
CA LEU A 105 34.04 23.98 -17.36
C LEU A 105 35.06 24.75 -16.51
N ARG A 106 36.35 24.69 -16.87
CA ARG A 106 37.40 25.47 -16.21
C ARG A 106 37.19 26.98 -16.41
N GLN A 107 36.80 27.41 -17.62
CA GLN A 107 36.46 28.82 -17.88
C GLN A 107 35.29 29.28 -17.02
N ILE A 108 34.21 28.51 -16.93
CA ILE A 108 33.04 28.82 -16.09
C ILE A 108 33.45 28.95 -14.61
N ARG A 109 34.22 27.97 -14.10
CA ARG A 109 34.68 27.98 -12.71
C ARG A 109 35.57 29.19 -12.41
N SER A 110 36.42 29.59 -13.36
CA SER A 110 37.25 30.80 -13.21
C SER A 110 36.44 32.10 -13.24
N ALA A 111 35.34 32.14 -14.01
CA ALA A 111 34.46 33.30 -14.09
C ALA A 111 33.53 33.44 -12.87
N GLN A 112 33.19 32.34 -12.19
CA GLN A 112 32.34 32.33 -11.00
C GLN A 112 33.04 32.77 -9.71
N VAL A 113 34.36 32.93 -9.69
CA VAL A 113 35.05 33.56 -8.55
C VAL A 113 34.86 35.07 -8.65
N VAL A 114 33.67 35.55 -8.29
CA VAL A 114 33.39 36.97 -8.12
C VAL A 114 34.13 37.43 -6.85
N PRO A 115 35.00 38.47 -6.92
CA PRO A 115 35.65 39.00 -5.74
C PRO A 115 34.57 39.50 -4.76
N GLY A 116 34.63 39.01 -3.52
CA GLY A 116 33.68 39.33 -2.46
C GLY A 116 33.41 40.83 -2.38
N ARG A 117 32.14 41.19 -2.59
CA ARG A 117 31.66 42.55 -2.42
C ARG A 117 30.92 42.63 -1.09
N ASP A 118 31.48 43.47 -0.23
CA ASP A 118 31.02 43.74 1.11
C ASP A 118 29.54 44.12 1.18
N ALA A 119 28.96 43.73 2.32
CA ALA A 119 27.57 43.89 2.70
C ALA A 119 27.06 45.33 2.58
N SER A 120 26.05 45.53 1.73
CA SER A 120 25.17 46.69 1.81
C SER A 120 23.72 46.35 1.46
N LYS A 121 22.97 46.01 2.51
CA LYS A 121 21.65 46.51 2.88
C LYS A 121 20.63 46.79 1.76
N GLY A 122 19.67 45.87 1.63
CA GLY A 122 18.23 46.17 1.61
C GLY A 122 17.64 46.74 0.32
N LYS A 123 17.26 45.85 -0.60
CA LYS A 123 16.11 46.05 -1.50
C LYS A 123 15.56 44.70 -1.92
N ASN A 124 14.27 44.46 -1.64
CA ASN A 124 13.55 43.26 -2.05
C ASN A 124 13.55 43.16 -3.58
N ILE A 125 14.54 42.45 -4.10
CA ILE A 125 14.55 41.97 -5.47
C ILE A 125 13.64 40.75 -5.43
N ALA A 126 12.50 40.82 -6.13
CA ALA A 126 11.75 39.63 -6.47
C ALA A 126 12.76 38.68 -7.13
N VAL A 127 13.11 37.60 -6.43
CA VAL A 127 14.01 36.57 -6.93
C VAL A 127 13.30 36.00 -8.15
N SER A 128 13.71 36.46 -9.32
CA SER A 128 13.32 35.84 -10.58
C SER A 128 13.97 34.47 -10.55
N ILE A 129 13.20 33.47 -10.14
CA ILE A 129 13.64 32.08 -10.12
C ILE A 129 13.97 31.73 -11.56
N ASP A 130 15.24 31.47 -11.82
CA ASP A 130 15.69 31.03 -13.14
C ASP A 130 15.30 29.56 -13.29
N TYR A 131 14.20 29.30 -13.98
CA TYR A 131 13.69 27.94 -14.25
C TYR A 131 14.56 27.18 -15.27
N THR A 132 15.68 27.75 -15.74
CA THR A 132 16.62 27.05 -16.63
C THR A 132 17.73 26.32 -15.89
N ASP A 133 17.92 26.59 -14.60
CA ASP A 133 18.90 25.88 -13.78
C ASP A 133 18.37 24.55 -13.24
N GLU A 134 19.23 23.54 -13.24
CA GLU A 134 18.92 22.21 -12.72
C GLU A 134 18.90 22.26 -11.19
N PHE A 135 17.73 22.01 -10.59
CA PHE A 135 17.59 22.02 -9.13
C PHE A 135 18.38 20.87 -8.48
N ASP A 136 18.95 21.12 -7.30
CA ASP A 136 19.76 20.15 -6.53
C ASP A 136 19.05 18.80 -6.26
N TRP A 137 17.71 18.80 -6.21
CA TRP A 137 16.89 17.60 -5.98
C TRP A 137 16.47 16.86 -7.26
N THR A 138 16.67 17.46 -8.45
CA THR A 138 16.26 16.87 -9.73
C THR A 138 16.90 15.49 -10.00
N PRO A 139 18.19 15.25 -9.71
CA PRO A 139 18.80 13.93 -9.91
C PRO A 139 18.16 12.82 -9.07
N ALA A 140 17.87 13.11 -7.80
CA ALA A 140 17.25 12.15 -6.88
C ALA A 140 15.80 11.84 -7.27
N LEU A 141 15.05 12.84 -7.75
CA LEU A 141 13.70 12.64 -8.26
C LEU A 141 13.71 11.82 -9.56
N ARG A 142 14.63 12.11 -10.50
CA ARG A 142 14.81 11.33 -11.73
C ARG A 142 15.11 9.86 -11.43
N ALA A 143 15.99 9.59 -10.46
CA ALA A 143 16.32 8.21 -10.07
C ALA A 143 15.11 7.44 -9.52
N LYS A 144 14.33 8.06 -8.62
CA LYS A 144 13.10 7.44 -8.09
C LYS A 144 12.05 7.24 -9.16
N MET A 145 11.86 8.21 -10.04
CA MET A 145 10.89 8.14 -11.15
C MET A 145 11.25 7.06 -12.17
N LYS A 146 12.54 6.94 -12.52
CA LYS A 146 13.04 5.85 -13.36
C LYS A 146 12.80 4.49 -12.72
N THR A 147 13.02 4.39 -11.41
CA THR A 147 12.84 3.12 -10.66
C THR A 147 11.36 2.72 -10.57
N VAL A 148 10.46 3.66 -10.28
CA VAL A 148 9.04 3.37 -10.05
C VAL A 148 8.24 3.29 -11.34
N PHE A 149 8.51 4.19 -12.29
CA PHE A 149 7.68 4.38 -13.49
C PHE A 149 8.40 4.06 -14.81
N GLY A 150 9.72 3.86 -14.79
CA GLY A 150 10.49 3.56 -16.00
C GLY A 150 10.68 4.75 -16.95
N PHE A 151 10.53 5.98 -16.47
CA PHE A 151 10.76 7.19 -17.28
C PHE A 151 12.18 7.72 -17.09
N ASP A 152 12.91 7.92 -18.19
CA ASP A 152 14.27 8.45 -18.17
C ASP A 152 14.32 9.99 -18.07
N ASN A 153 13.34 10.71 -18.63
CA ASN A 153 13.31 12.18 -18.66
C ASN A 153 11.87 12.74 -18.59
N PHE A 154 11.72 13.91 -17.97
CA PHE A 154 10.47 14.68 -17.96
C PHE A 154 10.40 15.69 -19.11
N ARG A 155 9.19 16.16 -19.39
CA ARG A 155 9.00 17.43 -20.12
C ARG A 155 9.18 18.57 -19.12
N LEU A 156 10.02 19.56 -19.44
CA LEU A 156 10.35 20.71 -18.57
C LEU A 156 9.14 21.35 -17.85
N CYS A 157 7.97 21.41 -18.48
CA CYS A 157 6.79 22.02 -17.86
C CYS A 157 6.24 21.25 -16.64
N GLN A 158 6.52 19.95 -16.53
CA GLN A 158 6.07 19.13 -15.40
C GLN A 158 6.98 19.30 -14.18
N GLU A 159 8.28 19.51 -14.40
CA GLU A 159 9.26 19.76 -13.32
C GLU A 159 8.94 21.06 -12.58
N GLY A 160 8.58 22.12 -13.32
CA GLY A 160 8.13 23.38 -12.74
C GLY A 160 6.91 23.22 -11.83
N TYR A 161 5.87 22.52 -12.28
CA TYR A 161 4.63 22.35 -11.51
C TYR A 161 4.81 21.57 -10.20
N PHE A 162 5.62 20.51 -10.21
CA PHE A 162 5.91 19.74 -8.99
C PHE A 162 6.80 20.54 -8.02
N SER A 163 7.75 21.33 -8.53
CA SER A 163 8.58 22.19 -7.68
C SER A 163 7.77 23.30 -7.01
N GLU A 164 6.82 23.89 -7.73
CA GLU A 164 6.06 25.02 -7.22
C GLU A 164 5.00 24.57 -6.22
N SER A 165 4.33 23.45 -6.45
CA SER A 165 3.36 22.89 -5.50
C SER A 165 4.02 22.40 -4.21
N THR A 166 5.21 21.78 -4.29
CA THR A 166 5.96 21.37 -3.10
C THR A 166 6.54 22.57 -2.35
N ASN A 167 7.12 23.56 -3.03
CA ASN A 167 7.60 24.77 -2.39
C ASN A 167 6.47 25.65 -1.84
N LEU A 168 5.31 25.78 -2.52
CA LEU A 168 4.16 26.48 -1.95
C LEU A 168 3.69 25.79 -0.67
N SER A 169 3.67 24.46 -0.66
CA SER A 169 3.26 23.69 0.52
C SER A 169 4.28 23.74 1.65
N VAL A 170 5.56 24.00 1.40
CA VAL A 170 6.57 24.16 2.45
C VAL A 170 6.61 25.61 2.94
N HIS A 171 6.56 26.59 2.04
CA HIS A 171 6.59 28.02 2.38
C HIS A 171 5.27 28.57 2.92
N SER A 172 4.12 27.93 2.67
CA SER A 172 2.86 28.32 3.32
C SER A 172 2.79 27.90 4.79
N TRP A 173 3.69 27.03 5.26
CA TRP A 173 3.70 26.51 6.64
C TRP A 173 4.98 26.91 7.40
N GLY A 174 6.08 27.23 6.70
CA GLY A 174 7.26 27.85 7.30
C GLY A 174 7.13 29.36 7.33
N THR A 175 7.08 29.96 8.53
CA THR A 175 7.34 31.40 8.66
C THR A 175 8.84 31.63 8.49
N ALA A 176 9.26 32.81 8.00
CA ALA A 176 10.68 33.11 7.76
C ALA A 176 11.57 33.03 9.02
N GLU A 177 10.96 32.88 10.20
CA GLU A 177 11.62 32.88 11.50
C GLU A 177 11.62 31.49 12.19
N GLU A 178 10.80 30.54 11.74
CA GLU A 178 10.69 29.21 12.35
C GLU A 178 11.01 28.08 11.37
N ASP A 179 11.78 27.10 11.85
CA ASP A 179 12.14 25.90 11.10
C ASP A 179 10.87 25.19 10.58
N ALA A 180 10.87 24.69 9.35
CA ALA A 180 9.75 23.94 8.78
C ALA A 180 9.43 22.66 9.60
N LEU A 181 10.35 22.23 10.46
CA LEU A 181 10.18 21.13 11.42
C LEU A 181 9.57 21.55 12.77
N ALA A 182 9.35 22.86 13.00
CA ALA A 182 8.69 23.34 14.20
C ALA A 182 7.23 22.85 14.27
N ARG A 183 6.72 22.64 15.49
CA ARG A 183 5.33 22.23 15.67
C ARG A 183 4.42 23.37 15.23
N CYS A 184 3.61 23.12 14.21
CA CYS A 184 2.72 24.13 13.63
C CYS A 184 1.69 24.75 14.60
N GLY A 185 1.45 24.13 15.76
CA GLY A 185 0.58 24.68 16.81
C GLY A 185 -0.93 24.69 16.49
N HIS A 186 -1.34 24.51 15.24
CA HIS A 186 -2.75 24.64 14.81
C HIS A 186 -3.39 23.34 14.30
N CYS A 187 -2.63 22.29 14.00
CA CYS A 187 -3.20 21.00 13.57
C CYS A 187 -3.68 20.17 14.77
N ASP A 188 -4.58 19.21 14.54
CA ASP A 188 -5.10 18.33 15.59
C ASP A 188 -3.97 17.65 16.38
N ASN A 189 -2.92 17.15 15.72
CA ASN A 189 -1.77 16.55 16.43
C ASN A 189 -0.98 17.53 17.32
N CYS A 190 -1.03 18.84 17.02
CA CYS A 190 -0.35 19.87 17.81
C CYS A 190 -1.22 20.40 18.95
N THR A 191 -2.52 20.59 18.71
CA THR A 191 -3.48 21.06 19.71
C THR A 191 -3.92 19.96 20.67
N ARG A 192 -3.75 18.69 20.27
CA ARG A 192 -4.07 17.52 21.09
C ARG A 192 -3.17 17.44 22.33
N PRO A 193 -3.75 17.32 23.54
CA PRO A 193 -2.95 17.13 24.75
C PRO A 193 -2.22 15.78 24.69
N PRO A 194 -0.93 15.72 25.06
CA PRO A 194 -0.12 14.51 24.93
C PRO A 194 -0.67 13.34 25.75
N GLU A 195 -1.40 13.62 26.83
CA GLU A 195 -2.06 12.61 27.68
C GLU A 195 -3.15 11.81 26.98
N THR A 196 -3.70 12.34 25.87
CA THR A 196 -4.74 11.66 25.07
C THR A 196 -4.18 10.61 24.13
N VAL A 197 -2.86 10.52 23.99
CA VAL A 197 -2.19 9.54 23.13
C VAL A 197 -1.44 8.55 24.01
N ASP A 198 -1.88 7.29 23.99
CA ASP A 198 -1.14 6.19 24.61
C ASP A 198 -0.15 5.62 23.62
N ARG A 199 1.14 5.63 23.96
CA ARG A 199 2.13 4.85 23.22
C ARG A 199 2.31 3.53 23.94
N GLN A 200 1.89 2.45 23.29
CA GLN A 200 2.01 1.10 23.83
C GLN A 200 2.90 0.26 22.91
N ASP A 201 3.70 -0.62 23.52
CA ASP A 201 4.41 -1.66 22.76
C ASP A 201 3.37 -2.71 22.31
N ALA A 202 3.12 -2.75 21.01
CA ALA A 202 2.14 -3.62 20.38
C ALA A 202 2.78 -4.90 19.79
N ARG A 203 4.01 -5.25 20.19
CA ARG A 203 4.72 -6.45 19.71
C ARG A 203 3.93 -7.74 19.91
N LEU A 204 3.40 -7.98 21.10
CA LEU A 204 2.65 -9.20 21.40
C LEU A 204 1.34 -9.26 20.58
N PRO A 205 0.48 -8.22 20.59
CA PRO A 205 -0.70 -8.17 19.72
C PRO A 205 -0.38 -8.34 18.23
N ALA A 206 0.70 -7.73 17.74
CA ALA A 206 1.13 -7.86 16.35
C ALA A 206 1.51 -9.31 16.00
N TRP A 207 2.29 -9.95 16.88
CA TRP A 207 2.68 -11.35 16.74
C TRP A 207 1.45 -12.27 16.73
N GLN A 208 0.50 -12.05 17.63
CA GLN A 208 -0.76 -12.80 17.68
C GLN A 208 -1.57 -12.66 16.38
N LEU A 209 -1.76 -11.44 15.88
CA LEU A 209 -2.48 -11.19 14.63
C LEU A 209 -1.85 -11.91 13.44
N LEU A 210 -0.53 -11.86 13.31
CA LEU A 210 0.19 -12.53 12.23
C LEU A 210 0.12 -14.06 12.33
N ARG A 211 0.18 -14.61 13.55
CA ARG A 211 0.00 -16.05 13.80
C ARG A 211 -1.41 -16.53 13.45
N ILE A 212 -2.44 -15.75 13.78
CA ILE A 212 -3.83 -16.06 13.45
C ILE A 212 -4.05 -15.98 11.94
N ALA A 213 -3.53 -14.95 11.27
CA ALA A 213 -3.60 -14.84 9.82
C ALA A 213 -2.89 -16.02 9.11
N ALA A 214 -1.71 -16.42 9.59
CA ALA A 214 -0.99 -17.58 9.08
C ALA A 214 -1.72 -18.91 9.34
N ALA A 215 -2.45 -19.03 10.45
CA ALA A 215 -3.31 -20.19 10.71
C ALA A 215 -4.52 -20.22 9.78
N ALA A 216 -5.17 -19.07 9.55
CA ALA A 216 -6.26 -18.93 8.59
C ALA A 216 -5.83 -19.28 7.17
N GLU A 217 -4.65 -18.82 6.74
CA GLU A 217 -4.10 -19.16 5.43
C GLU A 217 -3.81 -20.67 5.28
N ARG A 218 -3.23 -21.32 6.30
CA ARG A 218 -3.03 -22.78 6.31
C ARG A 218 -4.35 -23.55 6.20
N ALA A 219 -5.41 -23.05 6.84
CA ALA A 219 -6.78 -23.58 6.71
C ALA A 219 -7.45 -23.22 5.36
N ASN A 220 -6.72 -22.61 4.43
CA ASN A 220 -7.22 -22.10 3.15
C ASN A 220 -8.41 -21.12 3.30
N GLN A 221 -8.46 -20.38 4.41
CA GLN A 221 -9.47 -19.36 4.68
C GLN A 221 -8.95 -17.98 4.29
N ARG A 222 -9.74 -17.27 3.49
CA ARG A 222 -9.47 -15.86 3.16
C ARG A 222 -10.18 -14.97 4.17
N VAL A 223 -9.43 -14.16 4.89
CA VAL A 223 -9.94 -13.27 5.94
C VAL A 223 -9.81 -11.82 5.52
N THR A 224 -10.91 -11.06 5.62
CA THR A 224 -10.84 -9.60 5.50
C THR A 224 -10.30 -8.99 6.79
N MET A 225 -9.87 -7.73 6.76
CA MET A 225 -9.33 -7.05 7.95
C MET A 225 -10.31 -7.08 9.13
N ALA A 226 -11.59 -6.76 8.88
CA ALA A 226 -12.63 -6.79 9.92
C ALA A 226 -12.85 -8.21 10.48
N GLN A 227 -12.77 -9.24 9.62
CA GLN A 227 -12.88 -10.63 10.07
C GLN A 227 -11.67 -11.03 10.92
N LEU A 228 -10.46 -10.64 10.52
CA LEU A 228 -9.24 -10.90 11.29
C LEU A 228 -9.29 -10.22 12.67
N CYS A 229 -9.75 -8.97 12.75
CA CYS A 229 -9.88 -8.26 14.04
C CYS A 229 -10.88 -8.96 14.98
N LYS A 230 -12.01 -9.43 14.45
CA LYS A 230 -13.01 -10.20 15.21
C LYS A 230 -12.45 -11.55 15.66
N LEU A 231 -11.82 -12.31 14.76
CA LEU A 231 -11.17 -13.58 15.09
C LEU A 231 -10.10 -13.39 16.18
N ALA A 232 -9.25 -12.38 16.05
CA ALA A 232 -8.17 -12.10 17.00
C ALA A 232 -8.66 -11.79 18.42
N ARG A 233 -9.84 -11.17 18.53
CA ARG A 233 -10.51 -10.88 19.81
C ARG A 233 -11.30 -12.07 20.37
N GLY A 234 -11.29 -13.21 19.68
CA GLY A 234 -12.06 -14.41 20.03
C GLY A 234 -13.55 -14.30 19.73
N LEU A 235 -13.96 -13.31 18.92
CA LEU A 235 -15.34 -13.16 18.48
C LEU A 235 -15.62 -14.09 17.30
N ARG A 236 -16.79 -14.72 17.32
CA ARG A 236 -17.24 -15.56 16.21
C ARG A 236 -17.50 -14.71 14.98
N VAL A 237 -16.95 -15.15 13.84
CA VAL A 237 -17.17 -14.48 12.56
C VAL A 237 -18.20 -15.25 11.74
N SER A 238 -19.40 -14.69 11.63
CA SER A 238 -20.45 -15.24 10.76
C SER A 238 -19.95 -15.39 9.32
N GLY A 239 -20.04 -16.61 8.79
CA GLY A 239 -19.66 -16.92 7.40
C GLY A 239 -18.30 -17.60 7.22
N LEU A 240 -17.47 -17.64 8.26
CA LEU A 240 -16.26 -18.47 8.30
C LEU A 240 -16.57 -19.81 8.98
N GLY A 241 -17.29 -20.67 8.25
CA GLY A 241 -17.27 -22.12 8.49
C GLY A 241 -17.62 -22.60 9.89
N GLU A 242 -18.76 -22.19 10.46
CA GLU A 242 -19.29 -22.89 11.64
C GLU A 242 -19.93 -24.22 11.21
N ALA A 243 -19.09 -25.22 10.99
CA ALA A 243 -19.48 -26.62 10.99
C ALA A 243 -19.01 -27.23 12.32
N ASP A 244 -19.67 -26.90 13.43
CA ASP A 244 -20.02 -27.93 14.42
C ASP A 244 -20.88 -27.42 15.58
N GLY A 245 -21.90 -28.21 15.89
CA GLY A 245 -22.26 -28.47 17.29
C GLY A 245 -23.49 -27.80 17.88
N ALA A 246 -24.08 -26.76 17.28
CA ALA A 246 -25.41 -26.32 17.72
C ALA A 246 -26.44 -27.36 17.28
N LYS A 247 -26.76 -28.31 18.17
CA LYS A 247 -27.87 -29.28 18.10
C LYS A 247 -29.22 -28.55 18.06
N GLY A 248 -29.43 -27.67 17.09
CA GLY A 248 -30.73 -27.14 16.72
C GLY A 248 -31.54 -28.27 16.13
N LYS A 249 -32.49 -28.79 16.90
CA LYS A 249 -33.55 -29.72 16.46
C LYS A 249 -34.48 -29.02 15.45
N GLY A 250 -33.96 -28.57 14.32
CA GLY A 250 -34.73 -28.00 13.22
C GLY A 250 -35.09 -29.10 12.23
N ARG A 251 -36.30 -29.67 12.36
CA ARG A 251 -36.89 -30.61 11.40
C ARG A 251 -37.15 -29.91 10.05
N GLY A 252 -36.12 -29.77 9.21
CA GLY A 252 -36.24 -29.25 7.85
C GLY A 252 -35.78 -30.26 6.81
N ARG A 253 -36.69 -31.12 6.34
CA ARG A 253 -36.45 -32.08 5.25
C ARG A 253 -36.25 -31.33 3.92
N GLY A 254 -35.03 -30.94 3.60
CA GLY A 254 -34.63 -30.46 2.28
C GLY A 254 -33.52 -31.31 1.69
N ARG A 255 -33.87 -32.47 1.11
CA ARG A 255 -32.94 -33.34 0.38
C ARG A 255 -32.54 -32.66 -0.95
N GLY A 256 -31.48 -31.86 -0.93
CA GLY A 256 -30.89 -31.20 -2.10
C GLY A 256 -29.46 -31.64 -2.38
N ARG A 257 -29.30 -32.85 -2.90
CA ARG A 257 -28.22 -33.42 -3.73
C ARG A 257 -26.87 -32.65 -3.82
N GLY A 258 -25.86 -33.12 -3.07
CA GLY A 258 -24.66 -33.70 -3.69
C GLY A 258 -23.35 -32.91 -3.76
N GLY A 259 -23.20 -31.77 -3.08
CA GLY A 259 -21.87 -31.18 -2.87
C GLY A 259 -21.36 -31.57 -1.48
N ALA A 260 -20.35 -32.45 -1.41
CA ALA A 260 -19.69 -32.72 -0.13
C ALA A 260 -19.19 -31.38 0.45
N PRO A 261 -19.63 -30.99 1.66
CA PRO A 261 -19.17 -29.75 2.25
C PRO A 261 -17.66 -29.88 2.43
N LYS A 262 -16.90 -29.02 1.74
CA LYS A 262 -15.48 -28.85 2.00
C LYS A 262 -15.38 -28.31 3.42
N GLU A 263 -15.06 -29.20 4.36
CA GLU A 263 -14.91 -28.91 5.77
C GLU A 263 -13.93 -27.75 5.90
N ARG A 264 -14.43 -26.62 6.41
CA ARG A 264 -13.60 -25.45 6.69
C ARG A 264 -13.11 -25.64 8.11
N GLU A 265 -11.83 -25.98 8.24
CA GLU A 265 -11.17 -26.11 9.54
C GLU A 265 -11.28 -24.78 10.30
N ASN A 266 -11.85 -24.80 11.49
CA ASN A 266 -11.97 -23.63 12.34
C ASN A 266 -10.59 -23.27 12.88
N VAL A 267 -10.20 -22.00 12.75
CA VAL A 267 -8.93 -21.50 13.28
C VAL A 267 -9.04 -21.36 14.79
N ASP A 268 -8.39 -22.24 15.55
CA ASP A 268 -8.30 -22.11 17.01
C ASP A 268 -7.31 -21.00 17.38
N VAL A 269 -7.84 -19.88 17.86
CA VAL A 269 -7.09 -18.68 18.29
C VAL A 269 -6.19 -19.01 19.49
N GLN A 270 -6.64 -19.89 20.38
CA GLN A 270 -5.88 -20.28 21.56
C GLN A 270 -4.65 -21.10 21.16
N GLU A 271 -4.82 -22.04 20.23
CA GLU A 271 -3.70 -22.84 19.71
C GLU A 271 -2.75 -22.02 18.82
N ALA A 272 -3.31 -21.17 17.94
CA ALA A 272 -2.51 -20.42 16.97
C ALA A 272 -1.64 -19.34 17.63
N ALA A 273 -2.22 -18.56 18.56
CA ALA A 273 -1.61 -17.35 19.11
C ALA A 273 -1.51 -17.34 20.64
N GLY A 274 -1.84 -18.45 21.31
CA GLY A 274 -1.78 -18.55 22.77
C GLY A 274 -2.88 -17.76 23.49
N GLY A 275 -3.88 -17.24 22.78
CA GLY A 275 -4.99 -16.49 23.36
C GLY A 275 -5.47 -15.33 22.50
N LYS A 276 -6.53 -14.68 22.99
CA LYS A 276 -7.13 -13.49 22.39
C LYS A 276 -6.24 -12.26 22.53
N VAL A 277 -6.37 -11.32 21.61
CA VAL A 277 -5.73 -10.00 21.65
C VAL A 277 -6.51 -9.09 22.60
N GLU A 278 -5.82 -8.46 23.56
CA GLU A 278 -6.42 -7.57 24.58
C GLU A 278 -6.51 -6.10 24.12
N LEU A 279 -6.72 -5.86 22.83
CA LEU A 279 -6.92 -4.53 22.26
C LEU A 279 -8.39 -4.30 21.93
N THR A 280 -8.83 -3.03 21.91
CA THR A 280 -10.15 -2.68 21.40
C THR A 280 -10.23 -2.93 19.89
N GLU A 281 -11.44 -2.91 19.32
CA GLU A 281 -11.64 -3.09 17.86
C GLU A 281 -10.85 -2.07 17.05
N GLU A 282 -11.04 -0.79 17.36
CA GLU A 282 -10.37 0.34 16.71
C GLU A 282 -8.84 0.24 16.83
N GLN A 283 -8.32 -0.19 17.98
CA GLN A 283 -6.88 -0.39 18.20
C GLN A 283 -6.33 -1.57 17.39
N THR A 284 -7.09 -2.66 17.29
CA THR A 284 -6.70 -3.84 16.52
C THR A 284 -6.67 -3.53 15.02
N GLU A 285 -7.64 -2.76 14.53
CA GLU A 285 -7.68 -2.29 13.14
C GLU A 285 -6.51 -1.36 12.83
N ALA A 286 -6.24 -0.37 13.70
CA ALA A 286 -5.10 0.53 13.56
C ALA A 286 -3.77 -0.24 13.53
N LEU A 287 -3.63 -1.27 14.36
CA LEU A 287 -2.47 -2.15 14.36
C LEU A 287 -2.36 -2.96 13.05
N CYS A 288 -3.48 -3.49 12.52
CA CYS A 288 -3.48 -4.17 11.22
C CYS A 288 -3.01 -3.25 10.09
N VAL A 289 -3.50 -2.00 10.07
CA VAL A 289 -3.05 -1.00 9.08
C VAL A 289 -1.57 -0.70 9.26
N ARG A 290 -1.07 -0.57 10.49
CA ARG A 290 0.35 -0.35 10.75
C ARG A 290 1.21 -1.51 10.23
N LEU A 291 0.79 -2.75 10.50
CA LEU A 291 1.47 -3.95 10.00
C LEU A 291 1.44 -4.07 8.48
N LEU A 292 0.39 -3.56 7.83
CA LEU A 292 0.32 -3.49 6.37
C LEU A 292 1.32 -2.46 5.81
N VAL A 293 1.42 -1.27 6.42
CA VAL A 293 2.38 -0.22 6.02
C VAL A 293 3.83 -0.67 6.25
N ASP A 294 4.10 -1.34 7.36
CA ASP A 294 5.42 -1.89 7.69
C ASP A 294 5.76 -3.16 6.86
N GLY A 295 4.83 -3.63 6.02
CA GLY A 295 5.05 -4.73 5.07
C GLY A 295 4.98 -6.13 5.68
N PHE A 296 4.43 -6.29 6.88
CA PHE A 296 4.18 -7.59 7.54
C PHE A 296 2.89 -8.26 7.05
N PHE A 297 1.91 -7.48 6.60
CA PHE A 297 0.77 -7.98 5.85
C PHE A 297 0.91 -7.65 4.35
N GLU A 298 0.25 -8.43 3.52
CA GLU A 298 0.06 -8.17 2.11
C GLU A 298 -1.44 -8.24 1.76
N MET A 299 -1.89 -7.38 0.85
CA MET A 299 -3.27 -7.38 0.36
C MET A 299 -3.43 -8.40 -0.78
N SER A 300 -4.43 -9.27 -0.65
CA SER A 300 -4.85 -10.20 -1.70
C SER A 300 -6.21 -9.78 -2.25
N PHE A 301 -6.27 -9.48 -3.55
CA PHE A 301 -7.48 -9.03 -4.22
C PHE A 301 -8.21 -10.21 -4.89
N ALA A 302 -9.50 -10.37 -4.62
CA ALA A 302 -10.34 -11.32 -5.33
C ALA A 302 -11.44 -10.58 -6.08
N PRO A 303 -11.32 -10.42 -7.41
CA PRO A 303 -12.38 -9.81 -8.20
C PRO A 303 -13.62 -10.71 -8.20
N THR A 304 -14.77 -10.09 -7.98
CA THR A 304 -16.09 -10.66 -8.22
C THR A 304 -16.73 -9.96 -9.41
N THR A 305 -17.94 -10.37 -9.81
CA THR A 305 -18.64 -9.76 -10.95
C THR A 305 -18.89 -8.26 -10.81
N TYR A 306 -18.99 -7.74 -9.58
CA TYR A 306 -19.37 -6.34 -9.31
C TYR A 306 -18.45 -5.59 -8.36
N SER A 307 -17.58 -6.29 -7.63
CA SER A 307 -16.69 -5.68 -6.63
C SER A 307 -15.37 -6.43 -6.53
N VAL A 308 -14.34 -5.79 -6.00
CA VAL A 308 -13.08 -6.45 -5.66
C VAL A 308 -13.02 -6.58 -4.15
N ASN A 309 -13.03 -7.81 -3.64
CA ASN A 309 -12.88 -8.05 -2.21
C ASN A 309 -11.38 -8.06 -1.86
N VAL A 310 -11.04 -7.39 -0.75
CA VAL A 310 -9.66 -7.31 -0.24
C VAL A 310 -9.52 -8.20 0.98
N TYR A 311 -8.55 -9.11 0.92
CA TYR A 311 -8.18 -10.02 2.01
C TYR A 311 -6.77 -9.71 2.48
N LEU A 312 -6.48 -10.04 3.74
CA LEU A 312 -5.13 -9.93 4.29
C LEU A 312 -4.48 -11.32 4.33
N LYS A 313 -3.22 -11.38 3.92
CA LYS A 313 -2.33 -12.54 4.10
C LYS A 313 -1.02 -12.10 4.77
N PRO A 314 -0.36 -12.95 5.56
CA PRO A 314 1.00 -12.67 6.05
C PRO A 314 1.96 -12.47 4.87
N SER A 315 2.88 -11.51 5.01
CA SER A 315 3.99 -11.30 4.08
C SER A 315 5.19 -12.19 4.44
N ASP A 316 6.17 -12.32 3.54
CA ASP A 316 7.42 -13.05 3.79
C ASP A 316 8.22 -12.49 4.99
N THR A 317 8.10 -11.18 5.24
CA THR A 317 8.71 -10.51 6.41
C THR A 317 8.11 -11.01 7.72
N ALA A 318 6.81 -11.32 7.73
CA ALA A 318 6.11 -11.86 8.89
C ALA A 318 6.53 -13.29 9.22
N ALA A 319 7.00 -14.08 8.25
CA ALA A 319 7.53 -15.41 8.49
C ALA A 319 8.75 -15.40 9.43
N ARG A 320 9.52 -14.30 9.45
CA ARG A 320 10.65 -14.15 10.39
C ARG A 320 10.18 -13.82 11.80
N PHE A 321 9.18 -12.95 11.91
CA PHE A 321 8.66 -12.51 13.22
C PHE A 321 7.80 -13.57 13.91
N THR A 322 7.02 -14.34 13.16
CA THR A 322 6.16 -15.42 13.68
C THR A 322 6.92 -16.66 14.18
N ARG A 323 8.25 -16.74 13.94
CA ARG A 323 9.12 -17.81 14.46
C ARG A 323 9.45 -17.66 15.94
N PHE A 324 9.42 -16.44 16.48
CA PHE A 324 9.68 -16.21 17.89
C PHE A 324 8.59 -16.87 18.73
N SER A 325 8.99 -17.43 19.87
CA SER A 325 8.04 -17.92 20.86
C SER A 325 7.38 -16.74 21.59
N ARG A 326 6.18 -16.96 22.14
CA ARG A 326 5.45 -15.93 22.90
C ARG A 326 6.29 -15.33 24.02
N ALA A 327 6.99 -16.17 24.79
CA ALA A 327 7.84 -15.73 25.90
C ALA A 327 9.00 -14.83 25.43
N GLU A 328 9.52 -15.05 24.22
CA GLU A 328 10.57 -14.21 23.65
C GLU A 328 10.05 -12.84 23.21
N ILE A 329 8.83 -12.80 22.65
CA ILE A 329 8.17 -11.55 22.29
C ILE A 329 7.85 -10.73 23.56
N GLU A 330 7.39 -11.39 24.62
CA GLU A 330 7.14 -10.75 25.93
C GLU A 330 8.45 -10.25 26.58
N GLN A 331 9.58 -10.88 26.29
CA GLN A 331 10.92 -10.38 26.66
C GLN A 331 11.42 -9.22 25.78
N GLY A 332 10.62 -8.79 24.79
CA GLY A 332 10.98 -7.70 23.87
C GLY A 332 11.94 -8.11 22.75
N LYS A 333 12.03 -9.40 22.39
CA LYS A 333 12.75 -9.82 21.19
C LYS A 333 11.92 -9.50 19.93
N GLY A 334 12.62 -9.22 18.83
CA GLY A 334 12.02 -8.89 17.54
C GLY A 334 11.86 -7.38 17.29
N PRO A 335 11.32 -7.00 16.12
CA PRO A 335 11.10 -5.60 15.74
C PRO A 335 10.23 -4.87 16.76
N THR A 336 10.56 -3.60 17.02
CA THR A 336 9.79 -2.71 17.88
C THR A 336 8.52 -2.26 17.16
N PHE A 337 7.35 -2.55 17.71
CA PHE A 337 6.07 -2.03 17.23
C PHE A 337 5.52 -1.05 18.25
N GLU A 338 5.80 0.23 18.08
CA GLU A 338 5.16 1.27 18.87
C GLU A 338 3.90 1.74 18.15
N CYS A 339 2.75 1.55 18.78
CA CYS A 339 1.48 2.09 18.31
C CYS A 339 1.01 3.21 19.22
N ALA A 340 0.57 4.31 18.60
CA ALA A 340 -0.04 5.44 19.27
C ALA A 340 -1.56 5.29 19.19
N PHE A 341 -2.20 4.96 20.31
CA PHE A 341 -3.64 4.82 20.42
C PHE A 341 -4.25 6.08 21.04
N SER A 342 -5.34 6.58 20.45
CA SER A 342 -6.09 7.69 21.06
C SER A 342 -6.90 7.17 22.25
N LYS A 343 -6.63 7.68 23.45
CA LYS A 343 -7.49 7.47 24.62
C LYS A 343 -8.75 8.31 24.43
N LYS A 344 -9.91 7.66 24.42
CA LYS A 344 -11.19 8.38 24.53
C LYS A 344 -11.21 9.03 25.91
N VAL A 345 -11.05 10.35 25.97
CA VAL A 345 -11.23 11.08 27.22
C VAL A 345 -12.67 10.82 27.67
N PRO A 346 -12.90 10.23 28.85
CA PRO A 346 -14.26 10.01 29.32
C PRO A 346 -14.93 11.38 29.33
N LYS A 347 -16.00 11.54 28.53
CA LYS A 347 -16.80 12.76 28.54
C LYS A 347 -17.18 12.96 30.00
N ARG A 348 -16.61 13.97 30.67
CA ARG A 348 -17.00 14.31 32.04
C ARG A 348 -18.49 14.56 31.94
N LYS A 349 -19.31 13.62 32.43
CA LYS A 349 -20.76 13.78 32.51
C LYS A 349 -20.93 15.14 33.16
N ALA A 350 -21.41 16.13 32.39
CA ALA A 350 -21.53 17.49 32.87
C ALA A 350 -22.33 17.37 34.15
N ALA A 351 -21.69 17.66 35.30
CA ALA A 351 -22.31 17.47 36.59
C ALA A 351 -23.64 18.19 36.50
N LYS A 352 -24.73 17.42 36.53
CA LYS A 352 -26.10 17.94 36.39
C LYS A 352 -26.18 19.03 37.43
N LYS A 353 -26.17 20.28 36.97
CA LYS A 353 -26.10 21.45 37.83
C LYS A 353 -27.36 21.39 38.66
N ASP A 354 -27.22 20.89 39.88
CA ASP A 354 -28.28 20.76 40.85
C ASP A 354 -28.77 22.19 41.10
N SER A 355 -29.81 22.56 40.36
CA SER A 355 -30.44 23.87 40.45
C SER A 355 -31.12 23.89 41.80
N GLN A 356 -30.40 24.35 42.81
CA GLN A 356 -30.95 24.70 44.10
C GLN A 356 -32.21 25.55 43.87
N PRO A 357 -33.40 25.10 44.31
CA PRO A 357 -34.56 25.95 44.31
C PRO A 357 -34.35 27.02 45.40
N THR A 358 -34.07 28.24 44.98
CA THR A 358 -34.18 29.41 45.85
C THR A 358 -35.63 29.54 46.31
N LYS A 359 -35.86 29.21 47.58
CA LYS A 359 -37.10 29.45 48.32
C LYS A 359 -37.44 30.94 48.27
N THR A 360 -38.60 31.28 47.70
CA THR A 360 -39.35 32.49 48.04
C THR A 360 -40.80 32.11 48.34
N ASP A 361 -41.12 32.28 49.62
CA ASP A 361 -42.38 32.53 50.31
C ASP A 361 -43.77 32.28 49.68
N ALA A 362 -44.54 31.51 50.46
CA ALA A 362 -45.95 31.64 50.85
C ALA A 362 -47.03 32.02 49.83
N THR A 363 -47.97 31.08 49.61
CA THR A 363 -49.41 31.29 49.86
C THR A 363 -50.15 29.94 49.96
N PRO A 364 -51.11 29.76 50.88
CA PRO A 364 -51.90 28.54 50.98
C PRO A 364 -53.25 28.69 50.28
N ARG A 365 -53.65 27.75 49.42
CA ARG A 365 -55.06 27.59 49.06
C ARG A 365 -55.45 26.16 48.66
N VAL A 366 -56.16 25.54 49.59
CA VAL A 366 -57.42 24.80 49.46
C VAL A 366 -57.50 23.66 48.42
N ALA A 367 -57.53 22.46 49.00
CA ALA A 367 -58.21 21.23 48.61
C ALA A 367 -59.12 21.24 47.36
N LYS A 368 -58.93 20.23 46.50
CA LYS A 368 -60.06 19.49 45.92
C LYS A 368 -59.70 18.03 45.66
N ALA A 369 -60.67 17.19 45.95
CA ALA A 369 -60.60 15.76 46.16
C ALA A 369 -60.82 14.90 44.89
N SER A 370 -60.65 13.59 45.10
CA SER A 370 -61.18 12.44 44.34
C SER A 370 -60.42 12.07 43.05
N GLY A 371 -60.10 10.81 42.76
CA GLY A 371 -60.30 9.55 43.47
C GLY A 371 -60.05 8.35 42.54
N SER A 372 -59.85 7.15 43.13
CA SER A 372 -60.19 5.79 42.61
C SER A 372 -59.53 5.35 41.28
N SER A 373 -58.91 4.18 41.11
CA SER A 373 -59.26 2.85 41.62
C SER A 373 -58.18 1.79 41.25
N ASN A 374 -57.99 0.84 42.19
CA ASN A 374 -57.85 -0.62 42.04
C ASN A 374 -57.05 -1.27 40.88
N ALA A 375 -56.05 -2.09 41.24
CA ALA A 375 -56.02 -3.57 41.07
C ALA A 375 -54.62 -4.11 41.47
N ARG A 376 -54.43 -4.71 42.65
CA ARG A 376 -54.74 -6.10 43.05
C ARG A 376 -53.99 -7.16 42.23
N GLY A 377 -52.87 -7.65 42.76
CA GLY A 377 -52.16 -8.81 42.21
C GLY A 377 -51.04 -9.37 43.09
N LYS A 378 -51.37 -9.84 44.30
CA LYS A 378 -50.47 -10.63 45.17
C LYS A 378 -50.06 -11.94 44.48
N ARG A 379 -48.77 -12.30 44.50
CA ARG A 379 -48.35 -13.62 45.00
C ARG A 379 -46.95 -13.62 45.62
N LYS A 380 -46.95 -14.15 46.84
CA LYS A 380 -45.91 -14.33 47.83
C LYS A 380 -45.00 -15.49 47.44
N ARG A 381 -43.68 -15.31 47.48
CA ARG A 381 -42.72 -16.38 47.79
C ARG A 381 -41.56 -15.77 48.59
N GLU A 382 -41.46 -16.19 49.84
CA GLU A 382 -40.32 -15.96 50.72
C GLU A 382 -39.12 -16.78 50.21
N VAL A 383 -37.89 -16.28 50.40
CA VAL A 383 -36.76 -17.00 51.04
C VAL A 383 -35.44 -16.23 50.86
N SER A 384 -34.77 -16.05 52.00
CA SER A 384 -33.35 -15.81 52.30
C SER A 384 -32.65 -14.51 51.87
N GLU A 385 -32.20 -13.79 52.90
CA GLU A 385 -31.07 -12.86 52.92
C GLU A 385 -29.82 -13.47 52.28
N SER A 386 -29.23 -12.75 51.32
CA SER A 386 -27.79 -12.74 51.07
C SER A 386 -27.42 -11.41 50.43
N LEU A 387 -26.40 -10.78 51.00
CA LEU A 387 -25.78 -9.49 50.67
C LEU A 387 -25.08 -9.50 49.29
N GLY A 388 -25.01 -8.31 48.65
CA GLY A 388 -24.22 -7.96 47.46
C GLY A 388 -25.10 -7.65 46.24
N GLU A 389 -25.54 -6.42 45.92
CA GLU A 389 -24.78 -5.21 45.47
C GLU A 389 -23.77 -5.60 44.37
N GLU A 390 -23.86 -5.20 43.08
CA GLU A 390 -24.63 -4.22 42.31
C GLU A 390 -24.74 -4.73 40.86
N ASP A 391 -25.93 -4.68 40.23
CA ASP A 391 -26.15 -4.96 38.80
C ASP A 391 -26.76 -3.67 38.22
N ASP A 392 -25.92 -2.88 37.53
CA ASP A 392 -26.30 -1.65 36.85
C ASP A 392 -26.93 -2.03 35.50
N ASP A 393 -28.26 -2.08 35.47
CA ASP A 393 -29.07 -2.13 34.25
C ASP A 393 -28.91 -0.80 33.48
N ASP A 394 -28.01 -0.77 32.49
CA ASP A 394 -27.90 0.27 31.47
C ASP A 394 -29.14 0.20 30.54
N GLU A 395 -30.21 0.90 30.92
CA GLU A 395 -31.30 1.27 30.00
C GLU A 395 -30.77 2.33 29.01
N GLU A 396 -30.50 1.91 27.77
CA GLU A 396 -30.28 2.82 26.64
C GLU A 396 -31.59 3.59 26.35
N ASP A 397 -31.62 4.86 26.77
CA ASP A 397 -32.68 5.83 26.46
C ASP A 397 -32.39 6.50 25.11
N ASP A 398 -33.05 6.00 24.06
CA ASP A 398 -33.01 6.53 22.69
C ASP A 398 -33.79 7.86 22.62
N GLY A 399 -33.26 8.88 23.27
CA GLY A 399 -33.78 10.24 23.21
C GLY A 399 -33.52 10.89 21.85
N ASP A 400 -34.55 10.88 20.99
CA ASP A 400 -34.63 11.59 19.71
C ASP A 400 -34.55 13.12 19.93
N ILE A 401 -33.33 13.66 19.98
CA ILE A 401 -33.06 15.11 20.08
C ILE A 401 -33.05 15.68 18.67
N ASN A 402 -34.23 16.03 18.15
CA ASN A 402 -34.38 16.82 16.92
C ASN A 402 -35.57 17.78 16.93
N ASP A 403 -35.94 18.33 18.09
CA ASP A 403 -36.95 19.40 18.18
C ASP A 403 -36.51 20.52 19.13
N ASP A 404 -35.40 21.20 18.81
CA ASP A 404 -35.07 22.50 19.43
C ASP A 404 -35.51 23.65 18.51
N PRO A 405 -36.60 24.38 18.85
CA PRO A 405 -37.15 25.45 18.01
C PRO A 405 -36.30 26.73 18.01
N LEU A 406 -35.19 26.79 18.76
CA LEU A 406 -34.39 28.02 18.89
C LEU A 406 -33.33 28.23 17.80
N ILE A 407 -32.96 27.19 17.04
CA ILE A 407 -31.94 27.29 15.97
C ILE A 407 -32.52 27.84 14.65
N LYS A 408 -33.85 27.83 14.48
CA LYS A 408 -34.52 28.29 13.25
C LYS A 408 -34.56 29.81 13.05
N GLN A 409 -34.07 30.62 14.00
CA GLN A 409 -34.31 32.08 13.97
C GLN A 409 -33.10 32.93 13.50
N PHE A 410 -31.98 32.32 13.08
CA PHE A 410 -30.76 33.06 12.71
C PHE A 410 -30.37 33.02 11.22
N ILE A 411 -31.22 32.48 10.34
CA ILE A 411 -31.02 32.59 8.88
C ILE A 411 -32.00 33.63 8.35
N VAL A 412 -31.50 34.87 8.24
CA VAL A 412 -32.18 35.98 7.57
C VAL A 412 -32.05 35.80 6.06
N ALA A 413 -33.20 35.99 5.42
CA ALA A 413 -33.47 36.18 4.00
C ALA A 413 -32.35 36.82 3.17
N ASP A 414 -32.01 36.16 2.06
CA ASP A 414 -32.14 36.79 0.73
C ASP A 414 -32.14 35.70 -0.37
N SER A 415 -32.83 36.00 -1.48
CA SER A 415 -32.93 35.22 -2.73
C SER A 415 -34.08 34.20 -2.84
N GLU A 416 -35.26 34.71 -3.18
CA GLU A 416 -36.24 34.01 -4.03
C GLU A 416 -35.59 33.67 -5.38
N VAL A 417 -35.41 32.38 -5.67
CA VAL A 417 -35.23 31.89 -7.05
C VAL A 417 -36.14 30.69 -7.22
N GLU A 418 -36.98 30.79 -8.23
CA GLU A 418 -38.09 29.91 -8.55
C GLU A 418 -37.66 28.44 -8.72
N ASP A 419 -38.50 27.54 -8.17
CA ASP A 419 -38.51 26.11 -8.45
C ASP A 419 -38.49 25.84 -9.96
N SER A 420 -37.39 25.27 -10.45
CA SER A 420 -37.34 24.61 -11.75
C SER A 420 -36.78 23.22 -11.56
N ASP A 421 -37.66 22.25 -11.76
CA ASP A 421 -37.45 20.81 -11.68
C ASP A 421 -36.26 20.29 -12.50
N GLU A 422 -35.73 19.16 -12.03
CA GLU A 422 -35.10 18.08 -12.81
C GLU A 422 -33.85 18.41 -13.65
N ALA A 423 -32.66 18.14 -13.09
CA ALA A 423 -31.56 17.54 -13.85
C ALA A 423 -30.50 16.89 -12.95
N ASP A 424 -30.31 15.59 -13.16
CA ASP A 424 -29.15 14.78 -12.73
C ASP A 424 -27.81 15.52 -12.89
N MET A 425 -27.15 15.87 -11.78
CA MET A 425 -25.74 16.25 -11.80
C MET A 425 -24.84 15.02 -11.62
N GLU A 426 -24.73 14.26 -12.71
CA GLU A 426 -23.70 13.25 -12.93
C GLU A 426 -22.33 13.95 -13.10
N TRP A 427 -21.49 13.91 -12.07
CA TRP A 427 -20.11 14.38 -12.13
C TRP A 427 -19.26 13.44 -13.00
N SER A 428 -19.30 13.63 -14.33
CA SER A 428 -18.44 12.94 -15.28
C SER A 428 -17.28 13.84 -15.73
N THR A 429 -16.09 13.58 -15.20
CA THR A 429 -14.84 14.14 -15.72
C THR A 429 -14.47 13.46 -17.03
N THR A 430 -14.85 14.03 -18.17
CA THR A 430 -14.32 13.60 -19.48
C THR A 430 -14.06 14.78 -20.41
N LEU A 431 -12.80 15.22 -20.40
CA LEU A 431 -12.21 16.13 -21.37
C LEU A 431 -11.92 15.35 -22.68
N ARG A 432 -12.94 15.12 -23.51
CA ARG A 432 -12.77 14.82 -24.94
C ARG A 432 -13.89 15.45 -25.76
N GLN A 433 -13.63 16.62 -26.33
CA GLN A 433 -14.40 17.17 -27.43
C GLN A 433 -14.16 16.34 -28.70
N GLY A 434 -15.23 15.92 -29.37
CA GLY A 434 -15.16 15.21 -30.64
C GLY A 434 -16.53 14.86 -31.20
N LYS A 435 -17.24 15.87 -31.71
CA LYS A 435 -18.48 15.76 -32.49
C LYS A 435 -18.36 14.71 -33.60
N ARG A 436 -19.26 13.71 -33.64
CA ARG A 436 -19.90 13.20 -34.87
C ARG A 436 -21.28 12.63 -34.57
N ALA A 437 -22.27 13.12 -35.31
CA ALA A 437 -23.67 12.71 -35.27
C ALA A 437 -23.89 11.39 -36.05
N ALA A 438 -24.78 10.53 -35.55
CA ALA A 438 -25.42 9.42 -36.29
C ALA A 438 -26.73 8.96 -35.58
N PRO A 439 -27.68 8.33 -36.31
CA PRO A 439 -29.14 8.50 -36.16
C PRO A 439 -29.86 7.35 -35.39
N PRO A 440 -31.21 7.39 -35.23
CA PRO A 440 -31.88 6.80 -34.06
C PRO A 440 -32.26 5.31 -34.15
N ALA A 441 -32.39 4.76 -32.94
CA ALA A 441 -32.98 3.52 -32.47
C ALA A 441 -33.77 2.62 -33.45
N ARG A 442 -33.36 1.35 -33.50
CA ARG A 442 -34.25 0.22 -33.84
C ARG A 442 -34.50 -0.62 -32.59
N THR A 443 -35.78 -0.82 -32.30
CA THR A 443 -36.32 -1.69 -31.26
C THR A 443 -36.00 -3.15 -31.57
N VAL A 444 -35.37 -3.86 -30.62
CA VAL A 444 -35.10 -5.30 -30.73
C VAL A 444 -36.19 -6.07 -29.99
N SER A 445 -36.93 -6.86 -30.74
CA SER A 445 -37.98 -7.76 -30.29
C SER A 445 -37.42 -8.98 -29.57
N LYS A 446 -38.12 -9.39 -28.50
CA LYS A 446 -37.89 -10.63 -27.76
C LYS A 446 -38.06 -11.83 -28.70
N ARG A 447 -37.06 -12.73 -28.74
CA ARG A 447 -37.21 -14.08 -29.30
C ARG A 447 -36.94 -15.16 -28.24
N PRO A 448 -37.70 -16.27 -28.27
CA PRO A 448 -37.72 -17.27 -27.21
C PRO A 448 -36.54 -18.24 -27.28
N ARG A 449 -36.14 -18.68 -26.08
CA ARG A 449 -35.15 -19.71 -25.78
C ARG A 449 -35.55 -21.05 -26.44
N LYS A 450 -34.70 -21.58 -27.33
CA LYS A 450 -34.79 -22.96 -27.82
C LYS A 450 -33.63 -23.77 -27.26
N SER A 451 -33.98 -24.81 -26.52
CA SER A 451 -33.11 -25.86 -25.98
C SER A 451 -32.74 -26.90 -27.04
N GLN A 452 -31.74 -27.74 -26.71
CA GLN A 452 -31.16 -28.89 -27.45
C GLN A 452 -29.91 -28.53 -28.27
N ALA A 453 -28.82 -29.30 -28.30
CA ALA A 453 -28.51 -30.63 -27.77
C ALA A 453 -27.00 -30.76 -27.51
N GLN A 454 -26.66 -31.83 -26.77
CA GLN A 454 -25.32 -32.36 -26.54
C GLN A 454 -24.50 -32.56 -27.82
N GLU A 455 -23.21 -32.23 -27.79
CA GLU A 455 -22.18 -33.02 -28.46
C GLU A 455 -20.92 -33.10 -27.57
N ALA A 456 -20.41 -34.33 -27.46
CA ALA A 456 -19.23 -34.70 -26.72
C ALA A 456 -17.96 -34.43 -27.54
N SER A 457 -16.91 -33.88 -26.92
CA SER A 457 -15.53 -33.96 -27.42
C SER A 457 -14.57 -34.05 -26.22
N SER A 458 -14.03 -35.24 -25.99
CA SER A 458 -12.60 -35.61 -26.17
C SER A 458 -11.63 -34.67 -25.43
N SER A 459 -11.23 -35.00 -24.20
CA SER A 459 -9.99 -35.74 -23.91
C SER A 459 -8.72 -35.11 -24.49
N SER A 460 -8.11 -34.20 -23.74
CA SER A 460 -6.68 -33.88 -23.84
C SER A 460 -6.01 -34.21 -22.50
N ARG A 461 -5.27 -35.32 -22.51
CA ARG A 461 -4.32 -35.74 -21.49
C ARG A 461 -3.12 -34.78 -21.49
N THR A 462 -2.77 -34.26 -20.33
CA THR A 462 -1.42 -33.75 -20.06
C THR A 462 -0.48 -34.91 -19.68
N PRO A 463 0.78 -34.92 -20.12
CA PRO A 463 1.75 -35.96 -19.77
C PRO A 463 2.35 -35.74 -18.36
N PRO A 464 2.67 -36.81 -17.59
CA PRO A 464 3.21 -36.69 -16.24
C PRO A 464 4.60 -37.33 -16.09
N TRP A 465 5.70 -36.57 -16.08
CA TRP A 465 7.07 -36.96 -15.66
C TRP A 465 7.85 -35.65 -15.44
N GLY A 466 8.75 -35.40 -14.48
CA GLY A 466 9.53 -36.08 -13.43
C GLY A 466 10.45 -34.94 -12.88
N ASP A 467 11.23 -34.98 -11.80
CA ASP A 467 11.70 -35.99 -10.88
C ASP A 467 11.99 -35.28 -9.54
N VAL A 468 11.77 -36.01 -8.45
CA VAL A 468 12.20 -35.64 -7.10
C VAL A 468 13.66 -36.04 -6.95
N ILE A 469 14.55 -35.06 -6.71
CA ILE A 469 15.92 -35.33 -6.27
C ILE A 469 15.91 -35.32 -4.74
N GLU A 470 15.90 -36.50 -4.13
CA GLU A 470 16.26 -36.68 -2.72
C GLU A 470 17.79 -36.60 -2.61
N LEU A 471 18.29 -35.57 -1.94
CA LEU A 471 19.66 -35.53 -1.44
C LEU A 471 19.67 -36.20 -0.06
N SER A 472 20.20 -37.41 -0.01
CA SER A 472 20.67 -38.02 1.24
C SER A 472 22.03 -37.43 1.60
N SER A 473 22.17 -36.95 2.84
CA SER A 473 23.45 -36.59 3.43
C SER A 473 23.97 -37.76 4.27
N ASP A 474 25.18 -38.21 3.93
CA ASP A 474 26.18 -38.69 4.89
C ASP A 474 27.15 -37.54 5.21
#